data_AF-A0A813I500-F1
#
_entry.id   AF-A0A813I500-F1
#
_cell.length_a   1.000
_cell.length_b   1.000
_cell.length_c   1.000
_cell.angle_alpha   90.00
_cell.angle_beta   90.00
_cell.angle_gamma   90.00
#
_symmetry.space_group_name_H-M   'P 1'
#
loop_
_entity.id
_entity.type
_entity.pdbx_description
1 polymer ?
#
loop_
_entity_poly.entity_id
_entity_poly.type
_entity_poly.pdbx_seq_one_letter_code
_entity_poly.pdbx_strand_id
1 'polypeptide(L)'
;MSPVQAAVRQKAAASVLAAAVSYEAAKLADRNTAESCATHGLRLLPMVVEIFLGWGPSAKQVFKTLARATAERSGIPHSVATSQLYQAMGVRLQRANARAILSCTAASAASCSSRALATTSRTEAALLLCAVPAGGG
;
A
#
# COMPACT_ATOMS: atom_id res chain seq x y z
N MET A 1 11.33 -15.22 -3.75
CA MET A 1 11.29 -13.98 -2.94
C MET A 1 11.66 -12.83 -3.86
N SER A 2 10.91 -11.73 -3.93
CA SER A 2 11.23 -10.66 -4.89
C SER A 2 12.49 -9.87 -4.44
N PRO A 3 13.32 -9.38 -5.38
CA PRO A 3 14.53 -8.60 -5.05
C PRO A 3 14.22 -7.38 -4.15
N VAL A 4 13.08 -6.73 -4.38
CA VAL A 4 12.59 -5.59 -3.59
C VAL A 4 12.35 -5.96 -2.12
N GLN A 5 11.79 -7.15 -1.85
CA GLN A 5 11.50 -7.60 -0.48
C GLN A 5 12.77 -7.92 0.33
N ALA A 6 13.81 -8.44 -0.32
CA ALA A 6 15.07 -8.75 0.34
C ALA A 6 15.77 -7.49 0.87
N ALA A 7 15.80 -6.42 0.07
CA ALA A 7 16.45 -5.16 0.41
C ALA A 7 15.73 -4.38 1.53
N VAL A 8 14.40 -4.52 1.65
CA VAL A 8 13.60 -3.74 2.61
C VAL A 8 13.64 -4.29 4.04
N ARG A 9 13.85 -5.61 4.22
CA ARG A 9 13.85 -6.24 5.55
C ARG A 9 14.84 -5.63 6.53
N GLN A 10 16.04 -5.27 6.07
CA GLN A 10 17.09 -4.70 6.93
C GLN A 10 16.73 -3.30 7.46
N LYS A 11 15.91 -2.55 6.72
CA LYS A 11 15.55 -1.17 7.06
C LYS A 11 14.43 -1.07 8.09
N ALA A 12 13.69 -2.15 8.34
CA ALA A 12 12.56 -2.16 9.29
C ALA A 12 12.95 -1.85 10.74
N ALA A 13 14.21 -2.08 11.13
CA ALA A 13 14.68 -1.85 12.51
C ALA A 13 15.26 -0.43 12.73
N ALA A 14 15.43 0.36 11.67
CA ALA A 14 16.19 1.62 11.75
C ALA A 14 15.36 2.79 12.32
N SER A 15 14.09 2.90 11.92
CA SER A 15 13.18 3.93 12.42
C SER A 15 11.73 3.58 12.10
N VAL A 16 10.79 4.29 12.74
CA VAL A 16 9.36 4.19 12.44
C VAL A 16 9.13 4.40 10.94
N LEU A 17 8.40 3.48 10.30
CA LEU A 17 8.07 3.50 8.86
C LEU A 17 9.27 3.44 7.90
N ALA A 18 10.48 3.14 8.36
CA ALA A 18 11.66 3.02 7.48
C ALA A 18 11.49 1.92 6.41
N ALA A 19 10.83 0.81 6.76
CA ALA A 19 10.49 -0.23 5.80
C ALA A 19 9.49 0.29 4.75
N ALA A 20 8.45 0.99 5.17
CA ALA A 20 7.47 1.56 4.25
C ALA A 20 8.11 2.55 3.28
N VAL A 21 8.91 3.51 3.78
CA VAL A 21 9.60 4.52 2.94
C VAL A 21 10.56 3.86 1.95
N SER A 22 11.36 2.90 2.40
CA SER A 22 12.29 2.22 1.51
C SER A 22 11.60 1.35 0.46
N TYR A 23 10.47 0.74 0.81
CA TYR A 23 9.66 -0.03 -0.13
C TYR A 23 8.93 0.88 -1.13
N GLU A 24 8.48 2.07 -0.73
CA GLU A 24 7.94 3.08 -1.66
C GLU A 24 8.99 3.45 -2.72
N ALA A 25 10.21 3.80 -2.30
CA ALA A 25 11.30 4.14 -3.21
C ALA A 25 11.64 2.98 -4.16
N ALA A 26 11.72 1.76 -3.62
CA ALA A 26 11.99 0.58 -4.43
C ALA A 26 10.87 0.29 -5.44
N LYS A 27 9.60 0.54 -5.09
CA LYS A 27 8.46 0.37 -6.02
C LYS A 27 8.43 1.40 -7.13
N LEU A 28 8.84 2.63 -6.84
CA LEU A 28 8.95 3.68 -7.87
C LEU A 28 10.08 3.37 -8.86
N ALA A 29 11.19 2.82 -8.38
CA ALA A 29 12.34 2.44 -9.22
C ALA A 29 12.19 1.08 -9.92
N ASP A 30 11.24 0.23 -9.52
CA ASP A 30 11.07 -1.10 -10.10
C ASP A 30 10.67 -0.99 -11.58
N ARG A 31 11.52 -1.51 -12.46
CA ARG A 31 11.28 -1.65 -13.92
C ARG A 31 10.91 -0.34 -14.64
N ASN A 32 11.39 0.80 -14.14
CA ASN A 32 11.01 2.13 -14.64
C ASN A 32 9.48 2.36 -14.69
N THR A 33 8.72 1.70 -13.81
CA THR A 33 7.26 1.76 -13.83
C THR A 33 6.75 3.18 -13.60
N ALA A 34 7.40 3.95 -12.72
CA ALA A 34 7.02 5.34 -12.47
C ALA A 34 7.18 6.22 -13.72
N GLU A 35 8.29 6.06 -14.45
CA GLU A 35 8.57 6.78 -15.69
C GLU A 35 7.59 6.36 -16.79
N SER A 36 7.35 5.05 -16.95
CA SER A 36 6.35 4.53 -17.89
C SER A 36 4.96 5.10 -17.60
N CYS A 37 4.52 5.14 -16.33
CA CYS A 37 3.27 5.81 -15.97
C CYS A 37 3.28 7.29 -16.40
N ALA A 38 4.37 8.01 -16.17
CA ALA A 38 4.50 9.42 -16.53
C ALA A 38 4.38 9.65 -18.05
N THR A 39 4.96 8.76 -18.87
CA THR A 39 4.82 8.84 -20.35
C THR A 39 3.38 8.70 -20.83
N HIS A 40 2.51 8.08 -20.02
CA HIS A 40 1.08 7.96 -20.27
C HIS A 40 0.23 9.02 -19.53
N GLY A 41 0.86 10.05 -18.96
CA GLY A 41 0.16 11.08 -18.19
C GLY A 41 -0.38 10.60 -16.84
N LEU A 42 0.13 9.48 -16.32
CA LEU A 42 -0.27 8.90 -15.05
C LEU A 42 0.82 9.10 -13.99
N ARG A 43 0.41 9.31 -12.73
CA ARG A 43 1.33 9.32 -11.59
C ARG A 43 1.21 8.01 -10.81
N LEU A 44 2.31 7.27 -10.71
CA LEU A 44 2.39 6.11 -9.83
C LEU A 44 2.41 6.56 -8.37
N LEU A 45 1.45 6.08 -7.57
CA LEU A 45 1.33 6.38 -6.15
C LEU A 45 1.53 5.09 -5.34
N PRO A 46 2.65 4.96 -4.60
CA PRO A 46 2.90 3.74 -3.85
C PRO A 46 2.02 3.69 -2.61
N MET A 47 1.20 2.64 -2.52
CA MET A 47 0.26 2.39 -1.43
C MET A 47 0.83 1.33 -0.49
N VAL A 48 1.85 1.72 0.29
CA VAL A 48 2.61 0.80 1.16
C VAL A 48 2.09 0.90 2.59
N VAL A 49 1.95 -0.24 3.28
CA VAL A 49 1.58 -0.31 4.70
C VAL A 49 2.53 -1.22 5.46
N GLU A 50 2.97 -0.76 6.64
CA GLU A 50 3.72 -1.54 7.61
C GLU A 50 2.78 -2.03 8.71
N ILE A 51 2.75 -3.35 8.92
CA ILE A 51 1.73 -4.07 9.71
C ILE A 51 1.53 -3.50 11.13
N PHE A 52 2.57 -2.95 11.75
CA PHE A 52 2.53 -2.46 13.13
C PHE A 52 2.62 -0.93 13.28
N LEU A 53 2.86 -0.19 12.19
CA LEU A 53 3.13 1.25 12.27
C LEU A 53 2.15 2.08 11.42
N GLY A 54 1.70 1.54 10.30
CA GLY A 54 0.72 2.18 9.43
C GLY A 54 1.25 2.45 8.02
N TRP A 55 0.61 3.39 7.35
CA TRP A 55 0.82 3.64 5.92
C TRP A 55 2.06 4.48 5.66
N GLY A 56 2.69 4.28 4.51
CA GLY A 56 3.78 5.11 4.02
C GLY A 56 3.31 6.53 3.65
N PRO A 57 4.25 7.49 3.50
CA PRO A 57 3.93 8.90 3.32
C PRO A 57 3.06 9.17 2.09
N SER A 58 3.32 8.50 0.96
CA SER A 58 2.56 8.69 -0.27
C SER A 58 1.09 8.28 -0.08
N ALA A 59 0.87 7.13 0.54
CA ALA A 59 -0.46 6.63 0.86
C ALA A 59 -1.22 7.56 1.83
N LYS A 60 -0.55 8.08 2.87
CA LYS A 60 -1.18 9.04 3.81
C LYS A 60 -1.67 10.30 3.09
N GLN A 61 -0.92 10.81 2.13
CA GLN A 61 -1.32 12.00 1.38
C GLN A 61 -2.54 11.73 0.48
N VAL A 62 -2.60 10.55 -0.13
CA VAL A 62 -3.78 10.10 -0.87
C VAL A 62 -4.99 10.00 0.05
N PHE A 63 -4.85 9.37 1.21
CA PHE A 63 -5.95 9.24 2.18
C PHE A 63 -6.42 10.58 2.74
N LYS A 64 -5.50 11.53 2.99
CA LYS A 64 -5.88 12.89 3.39
C LYS A 64 -6.73 13.57 2.31
N THR A 65 -6.34 13.41 1.04
CA THR A 65 -7.08 13.99 -0.09
C THR A 65 -8.46 13.35 -0.23
N LEU A 66 -8.53 12.02 -0.15
CA LEU A 66 -9.79 11.26 -0.22
C LEU A 66 -10.72 11.57 0.94
N ALA A 67 -10.20 11.64 2.17
CA ALA A 67 -10.97 11.98 3.35
C ALA A 67 -11.54 13.40 3.25
N ARG A 68 -10.76 14.36 2.74
CA ARG A 68 -11.23 15.73 2.50
C ARG A 68 -12.36 15.78 1.47
N ALA A 69 -12.15 15.19 0.29
CA ALA A 69 -13.18 15.14 -0.74
C ALA A 69 -14.46 14.42 -0.28
N THR A 70 -14.30 13.36 0.53
CA THR A 70 -15.44 12.63 1.11
C THR A 70 -16.20 13.49 2.12
N ALA A 71 -15.50 14.20 2.99
CA ALA A 71 -16.09 15.11 3.97
C ALA A 71 -16.88 16.23 3.29
N GLU A 72 -16.27 16.89 2.30
CA GLU A 72 -16.89 17.95 1.50
C GLU A 72 -18.16 17.46 0.78
N ARG A 73 -18.08 16.30 0.12
CA ARG A 73 -19.22 15.73 -0.63
C ARG A 73 -20.36 15.26 0.27
N SER A 74 -20.05 14.71 1.44
CA SER A 74 -21.04 14.09 2.32
C SER A 74 -21.53 15.00 3.46
N GLY A 75 -20.97 16.20 3.59
CA GLY A 75 -21.34 17.14 4.66
C GLY A 75 -20.97 16.66 6.07
N ILE A 76 -20.02 15.73 6.20
CA ILE A 76 -19.58 15.18 7.49
C ILE A 76 -18.25 15.80 7.92
N PRO A 77 -17.92 15.82 9.23
CA PRO A 77 -16.63 16.32 9.68
C PRO A 77 -15.46 15.54 9.08
N HIS A 78 -14.38 16.25 8.73
CA HIS A 78 -13.17 15.64 8.15
C HIS A 78 -12.56 14.54 9.03
N SER A 79 -12.61 14.70 10.36
CA SER A 79 -12.16 13.69 11.33
C SER A 79 -12.97 12.39 11.24
N VAL A 80 -14.29 12.50 11.02
CA VAL A 80 -15.19 11.36 10.85
C VAL A 80 -14.89 10.65 9.54
N ALA A 81 -14.81 11.39 8.43
CA ALA A 81 -14.45 10.84 7.11
C ALA A 81 -13.09 10.14 7.13
N THR A 82 -12.10 10.74 7.78
CA THR A 82 -10.76 10.16 7.96
C THR A 82 -10.83 8.85 8.75
N SER A 83 -11.53 8.85 9.90
CA SER A 83 -11.64 7.66 10.76
C SER A 83 -12.33 6.50 10.03
N GLN A 84 -13.45 6.79 9.34
CA GLN A 84 -14.17 5.80 8.55
C GLN A 84 -13.32 5.24 7.41
N LEU A 85 -12.52 6.08 6.73
CA LEU A 85 -11.62 5.65 5.68
C LEU A 85 -10.58 4.67 6.21
N TYR A 86 -9.88 5.01 7.30
CA TYR A 86 -8.86 4.12 7.88
C TYR A 86 -9.46 2.82 8.42
N GLN A 87 -10.64 2.87 9.05
CA GLN A 87 -11.36 1.67 9.50
C GLN A 87 -11.72 0.76 8.32
N ALA A 88 -12.28 1.32 7.25
CA ALA A 88 -12.63 0.58 6.05
C ALA A 88 -11.39 -0.05 5.39
N MET A 89 -10.26 0.68 5.33
CA MET A 89 -9.01 0.15 4.81
C MET A 89 -8.47 -0.99 5.68
N GLY A 90 -8.52 -0.87 7.01
CA GLY A 90 -8.11 -1.93 7.94
C GLY A 90 -8.88 -3.23 7.71
N VAL A 91 -10.21 -3.15 7.62
CA VAL A 91 -11.08 -4.31 7.35
C VAL A 91 -10.79 -4.93 5.97
N ARG A 92 -10.59 -4.09 4.95
CA ARG A 92 -10.25 -4.56 3.59
C ARG A 92 -8.92 -5.30 3.57
N LEU A 93 -7.89 -4.77 4.25
CA LEU A 93 -6.58 -5.41 4.35
C LEU A 93 -6.67 -6.75 5.08
N GLN A 94 -7.36 -6.81 6.22
CA GLN A 94 -7.57 -8.06 6.95
C GLN A 94 -8.28 -9.12 6.08
N ARG A 95 -9.32 -8.73 5.34
CA ARG A 95 -10.03 -9.61 4.41
C ARG A 95 -9.16 -10.09 3.25
N ALA A 96 -8.36 -9.21 2.66
CA ALA A 96 -7.43 -9.57 1.59
C ALA A 96 -6.38 -10.58 2.09
N ASN A 97 -5.80 -10.33 3.27
CA ASN A 97 -4.84 -11.23 3.90
C ASN A 97 -5.47 -12.60 4.18
N ALA A 98 -6.67 -12.64 4.75
CA ALA A 98 -7.38 -13.89 5.00
C ALA A 98 -7.62 -14.68 3.70
N ARG A 99 -8.06 -14.02 2.63
CA ARG A 99 -8.24 -14.65 1.31
C ARG A 99 -6.92 -15.20 0.76
N ALA A 100 -5.83 -14.45 0.88
CA ALA A 100 -4.52 -14.90 0.43
C ALA A 100 -4.09 -16.18 1.18
N ILE A 101 -4.23 -16.21 2.51
CA ILE A 101 -3.92 -17.38 3.35
C ILE A 101 -4.80 -18.58 2.95
N LEU A 102 -6.12 -18.39 2.86
CA LEU A 102 -7.06 -19.46 2.53
C LEU A 102 -6.84 -20.01 1.10
N SER A 103 -6.49 -19.15 0.15
CA SER A 103 -6.15 -19.59 -1.22
C SER A 103 -4.87 -20.42 -1.25
N CYS A 104 -3.91 -20.14 -0.36
CA CYS A 104 -2.69 -20.93 -0.23
C CYS A 104 -2.95 -22.29 0.43
N THR A 105 -3.86 -22.37 1.40
CA THR A 105 -4.20 -23.64 2.06
C THR A 105 -5.02 -24.58 1.17
N ALA A 106 -5.85 -24.03 0.28
CA ALA A 106 -6.61 -24.81 -0.69
C ALA A 106 -5.73 -25.37 -1.83
N ALA A 107 -4.61 -24.73 -2.14
CA ALA A 107 -3.73 -25.06 -3.28
C ALA A 107 -2.60 -26.06 -2.97
N SER A 108 -2.75 -26.93 -1.96
CA SER A 108 -1.73 -27.87 -1.45
C SER A 108 -0.55 -27.24 -0.69
N ALA A 109 -0.18 -27.88 0.43
CA ALA A 109 0.81 -27.44 1.41
C ALA A 109 2.22 -27.18 0.84
N ALA A 110 2.58 -27.78 -0.29
CA ALA A 110 3.90 -27.63 -0.91
C ALA A 110 4.12 -26.24 -1.57
N SER A 111 3.06 -25.57 -2.01
CA SER A 111 3.16 -24.21 -2.59
C SER A 111 3.19 -23.10 -1.54
N CYS A 112 2.89 -23.45 -0.28
CA CYS A 112 2.51 -22.52 0.78
C CYS A 112 3.70 -21.77 1.40
N SER A 113 4.90 -22.37 1.44
CA SER A 113 6.06 -21.79 2.15
C SER A 113 6.62 -20.51 1.49
N SER A 114 6.45 -20.32 0.18
CA SER A 114 6.98 -19.13 -0.51
C SER A 114 5.98 -17.98 -0.67
N ARG A 115 4.67 -18.26 -0.52
CA ARG A 115 3.58 -17.32 -0.84
C ARG A 115 2.84 -16.81 0.41
N ALA A 116 2.68 -17.65 1.44
CA ALA A 116 2.08 -17.26 2.72
C ALA A 116 3.08 -16.58 3.69
N LEU A 117 4.37 -16.91 3.59
CA LEU A 117 5.45 -16.20 4.31
C LEU A 117 5.85 -14.87 3.65
N ALA A 118 5.56 -14.69 2.37
CA ALA A 118 5.73 -13.41 1.67
C ALA A 118 4.67 -12.37 2.10
N THR A 119 3.49 -12.83 2.52
CA THR A 119 2.41 -12.01 3.09
C THR A 119 2.57 -11.76 4.60
N THR A 120 3.25 -12.65 5.33
CA THR A 120 3.57 -12.46 6.77
C THR A 120 4.91 -11.78 7.02
N SER A 121 5.79 -11.64 6.02
CA SER A 121 7.00 -10.81 6.15
C SER A 121 6.77 -9.36 5.70
N ARG A 122 6.12 -8.63 6.60
CA ARG A 122 6.31 -7.20 6.95
C ARG A 122 6.03 -6.07 5.96
N THR A 123 5.65 -6.28 4.71
CA THR A 123 5.13 -5.14 3.90
C THR A 123 4.42 -5.67 2.68
N GLU A 124 3.10 -5.47 2.58
CA GLU A 124 2.37 -5.71 1.34
C GLU A 124 1.76 -4.41 0.83
N ALA A 125 1.94 -4.20 -0.47
CA ALA A 125 1.47 -3.04 -1.21
C ALA A 125 0.22 -3.45 -1.99
N ALA A 126 -0.90 -2.78 -1.74
CA ALA A 126 -2.10 -2.92 -2.55
C ALA A 126 -2.06 -1.85 -3.64
N LEU A 127 -1.83 -2.27 -4.89
CA LEU A 127 -1.87 -1.41 -6.07
C LEU A 127 -3.27 -0.78 -6.20
N LEU A 128 -3.37 0.54 -6.05
CA LEU A 128 -4.55 1.31 -6.45
C LEU A 128 -4.04 2.40 -7.38
N LEU A 129 -4.15 2.15 -8.70
CA LEU A 129 -3.98 3.20 -9.70
C LEU A 129 -5.10 4.20 -9.50
N CYS A 130 -4.85 5.27 -8.74
CA CYS A 130 -5.59 6.51 -8.93
C CYS A 130 -4.91 7.26 -10.07
N ALA A 131 -5.51 7.21 -11.25
CA ALA A 131 -5.23 8.18 -12.31
C ALA A 131 -5.63 9.57 -11.77
N VAL A 132 -4.64 10.33 -11.28
CA VAL A 132 -4.80 11.76 -11.02
C VAL A 132 -4.20 12.45 -12.24
N PRO A 133 -4.99 13.20 -13.04
CA PRO A 133 -4.45 13.92 -14.19
C PRO A 133 -3.37 14.90 -13.74
N ALA A 134 -2.26 14.93 -14.47
CA ALA A 134 -1.20 15.90 -14.29
C ALA A 134 -1.66 17.26 -14.85
N GLY A 135 -2.44 18.02 -14.08
CA GLY A 135 -2.80 19.39 -14.46
C GLY A 135 -4.04 19.92 -13.76
N GLY A 136 -3.88 21.00 -12.99
CA GLY A 136 -4.96 21.71 -12.31
C GLY A 136 -4.41 22.69 -11.27
N GLY A 137 -3.71 23.72 -11.75
CA GLY A 137 -3.13 24.82 -10.98
C GLY A 137 -2.27 25.66 -11.91
#